data_AF-A0A661BMS9-F1
#
_entry.id   AF-A0A661BMS9-F1
#
_cell.length_a   1.000
_cell.length_b   1.000
_cell.length_c   1.000
_cell.angle_alpha   90.00
_cell.angle_beta   90.00
_cell.angle_gamma   90.00
#
_symmetry.space_group_name_H-M   'P 1'
#
loop_
_entity.id
_entity.type
_entity.pdbx_description
1 polymer ?
#
loop_
_entity_poly.entity_id
_entity_poly.type
_entity_poly.pdbx_seq_one_letter_code
_entity_poly.pdbx_strand_id
1 'polypeptide(L)'
;MSSPKNEPEARPWYQEPWVWLIVAFPAAAIISSLVMAYLAFSTDDGLVVDDYYRKGLAINRILSRDHAASRLQLKAAVRLSADGRSVTVNLEGHPTFHSPESL
;
A
#
# COMPACT_ATOMS: atom_id res chain seq x y z
N MET A 1 -30.70 36.01 -68.87
CA MET A 1 -30.36 34.62 -68.51
C MET A 1 -29.22 34.66 -67.50
N SER A 2 -29.52 34.52 -66.21
CA SER A 2 -28.50 34.44 -65.15
C SER A 2 -28.06 32.98 -64.99
N SER A 3 -26.77 32.72 -65.18
CA SER A 3 -26.16 31.39 -65.05
C SER A 3 -26.28 30.83 -63.63
N PRO A 4 -26.54 29.53 -63.44
CA PRO A 4 -26.49 28.92 -62.13
C PRO A 4 -25.04 28.94 -61.62
N LYS A 5 -24.84 29.56 -60.46
CA LYS A 5 -23.58 29.55 -59.74
C LYS A 5 -23.44 28.17 -59.10
N ASN A 6 -22.49 27.37 -59.58
CA ASN A 6 -22.13 26.10 -58.96
C ASN A 6 -21.48 26.40 -57.60
N GLU A 7 -22.26 26.34 -56.53
CA GLU A 7 -21.72 26.44 -55.18
C GLU A 7 -21.03 25.11 -54.84
N PRO A 8 -19.78 25.11 -54.36
CA PRO A 8 -19.10 23.88 -54.02
C PRO A 8 -19.85 23.17 -52.90
N GLU A 9 -20.30 21.93 -53.15
CA GLU A 9 -20.85 21.06 -52.11
C GLU A 9 -19.79 20.84 -51.03
N ALA A 10 -20.03 21.42 -49.85
CA ALA A 10 -19.18 21.22 -48.69
C ALA A 10 -19.26 19.76 -48.26
N ARG A 11 -18.17 19.01 -48.46
CA ARG A 11 -18.09 17.60 -48.04
C ARG A 11 -18.10 17.51 -46.51
N PRO A 12 -18.72 16.47 -45.92
CA PRO A 12 -18.75 16.32 -44.49
C PRO A 12 -17.34 16.10 -43.91
N TRP A 13 -16.95 16.92 -42.95
CA TRP A 13 -15.59 16.99 -42.40
C TRP A 13 -15.06 15.65 -41.84
N TYR A 14 -15.95 14.79 -41.34
CA TYR A 14 -15.59 13.49 -40.74
C TYR A 14 -15.16 12.44 -41.77
N GLN A 15 -15.41 12.68 -43.07
CA GLN A 15 -14.99 11.78 -44.14
C GLN A 15 -13.52 11.98 -44.53
N GLU A 16 -12.92 13.09 -44.09
CA GLU A 16 -11.58 13.46 -44.49
C GLU A 16 -10.52 12.80 -43.58
N PRO A 17 -9.64 11.93 -44.10
CA PRO A 17 -8.72 11.15 -43.28
C PRO A 17 -7.68 12.00 -42.52
N TRP A 18 -7.33 13.17 -43.04
CA TRP A 18 -6.43 14.11 -42.37
C TRP A 18 -7.01 14.70 -41.08
N VAL A 19 -8.33 14.81 -40.97
CA VAL A 19 -8.95 15.27 -39.71
C VAL A 19 -8.69 14.25 -38.60
N TRP A 20 -8.82 12.96 -38.91
CA TRP A 20 -8.55 11.90 -37.95
C TRP A 20 -7.07 11.83 -37.55
N LEU A 21 -6.13 12.12 -38.47
CA LEU A 21 -4.70 12.22 -38.13
C LEU A 21 -4.45 13.29 -37.06
N ILE A 22 -5.07 14.47 -37.22
CA ILE A 22 -4.92 15.58 -36.27
C ILE A 22 -5.57 15.24 -34.91
N VAL A 23 -6.73 14.59 -34.93
CA VAL A 23 -7.44 14.15 -33.71
C VAL A 23 -6.73 12.99 -33.01
N ALA A 24 -6.00 12.16 -33.73
CA ALA A 24 -5.32 10.99 -33.16
C ALA A 24 -4.26 11.36 -32.12
N PHE A 25 -3.50 12.45 -32.32
CA PHE A 25 -2.49 12.89 -31.37
C PHE A 25 -3.06 13.25 -29.98
N PRO A 26 -4.03 14.18 -29.86
CA PRO A 26 -4.64 14.48 -28.57
C PRO A 26 -5.43 13.29 -28.00
N ALA A 27 -6.09 12.48 -28.85
CA ALA A 27 -6.78 11.27 -28.38
C ALA A 27 -5.81 10.27 -27.77
N ALA A 28 -4.64 10.04 -28.39
CA ALA A 28 -3.61 9.16 -27.87
C ALA A 28 -3.06 9.66 -26.52
N ALA A 29 -2.88 10.98 -26.36
CA ALA A 29 -2.45 11.57 -25.10
C ALA A 29 -3.46 11.33 -23.96
N ILE A 30 -4.77 11.50 -24.24
CA ILE A 30 -5.84 11.23 -23.28
C ILE A 30 -5.85 9.75 -22.90
N ILE A 31 -5.79 8.85 -23.88
CA ILE A 31 -5.77 7.40 -23.63
C ILE A 31 -4.55 7.02 -22.80
N SER A 32 -3.36 7.53 -23.14
CA SER A 32 -2.11 7.25 -22.41
C SER A 32 -2.18 7.75 -20.98
N SER A 33 -2.74 8.94 -20.75
CA SER A 33 -2.97 9.50 -19.42
C SER A 33 -3.90 8.64 -18.57
N LEU A 34 -5.02 8.18 -19.16
CA LEU A 34 -5.95 7.27 -18.48
C LEU A 34 -5.31 5.92 -18.15
N VAL A 35 -4.55 5.34 -19.07
CA VAL A 35 -3.81 4.10 -18.84
C VAL A 35 -2.79 4.28 -17.73
N MET A 36 -2.04 5.38 -17.75
CA MET A 36 -1.03 5.67 -16.73
C MET A 36 -1.66 5.93 -15.35
N ALA A 37 -2.79 6.65 -15.31
CA ALA A 37 -3.57 6.84 -14.09
C ALA A 37 -4.11 5.50 -13.57
N TYR A 38 -4.67 4.67 -14.46
CA TYR A 38 -5.15 3.34 -14.12
C TYR A 38 -4.03 2.45 -13.57
N LEU A 39 -2.85 2.44 -14.22
CA LEU A 39 -1.68 1.73 -13.73
C LEU A 39 -1.25 2.26 -12.36
N ALA A 40 -1.25 3.57 -12.13
CA ALA A 40 -0.89 4.15 -10.84
C ALA A 40 -1.84 3.71 -9.72
N PHE A 41 -3.15 3.64 -9.98
CA PHE A 41 -4.12 3.16 -9.00
C PHE A 41 -4.16 1.63 -8.86
N SER A 42 -3.84 0.90 -9.93
CA SER A 42 -3.89 -0.56 -9.95
C SER A 42 -2.58 -1.23 -9.52
N THR A 43 -1.45 -0.52 -9.58
CA THR A 43 -0.12 -1.02 -9.20
C THR A 43 0.20 -0.76 -7.72
N ASP A 44 -0.65 0.00 -7.05
CA ASP A 44 -0.62 0.16 -5.60
C ASP A 44 -1.90 -0.51 -5.06
N ASP A 45 -1.85 -1.84 -4.93
CA ASP A 45 -2.56 -2.48 -3.83
C ASP A 45 -2.12 -1.73 -2.60
N GLY A 46 -2.97 -0.78 -2.17
CA GLY A 46 -2.79 0.01 -0.98
C GLY A 46 -2.71 -0.94 0.20
N LEU A 47 -1.53 -1.48 0.44
CA LEU A 47 -1.12 -2.01 1.72
C LEU A 47 -0.85 -0.78 2.58
N VAL A 48 -1.97 -0.16 2.93
CA VAL A 48 -2.22 0.75 4.02
C VAL A 48 -0.93 1.01 4.82
N VAL A 49 -0.42 2.22 4.66
CA VAL A 49 0.65 2.85 5.44
C VAL A 49 0.30 2.95 6.95
N ASP A 50 -0.73 2.26 7.46
CA ASP A 50 -0.93 2.08 8.90
C ASP A 50 0.19 1.25 9.51
N ASP A 51 0.73 0.27 8.76
CA ASP A 51 1.74 -0.63 9.30
C ASP A 51 3.12 0.03 9.46
N TYR A 52 3.42 1.11 8.73
CA TYR A 52 4.69 1.84 8.92
C TYR A 52 4.65 2.71 10.18
N TYR A 53 3.51 3.36 10.45
CA TYR A 53 3.32 4.12 11.70
C TYR A 53 3.23 3.18 12.92
N ARG A 54 2.54 2.03 12.76
CA ARG A 54 2.48 0.99 13.80
C ARG A 54 3.81 0.31 14.04
N LYS A 55 4.65 0.08 13.01
CA LYS A 55 6.01 -0.46 13.19
C LYS A 55 6.88 0.45 14.05
N GLY A 56 6.86 1.76 13.81
CA GLY A 56 7.61 2.72 14.62
C GLY A 56 7.18 2.74 16.10
N LEU A 57 5.87 2.75 16.35
CA LEU A 57 5.31 2.75 17.72
C LEU A 57 5.54 1.41 18.44
N ALA A 58 5.39 0.28 17.74
CA ALA A 58 5.63 -1.05 18.30
C ALA A 58 7.09 -1.27 18.65
N ILE A 59 8.03 -0.83 17.80
CA ILE A 59 9.48 -0.89 18.08
C ILE A 59 9.81 -0.05 19.32
N ASN A 60 9.24 1.15 19.45
CA ASN A 60 9.49 2.00 20.62
C ASN A 60 8.97 1.36 21.92
N ARG A 61 7.80 0.70 21.85
CA ARG A 61 7.22 -0.03 22.98
C ARG A 61 8.02 -1.28 23.37
N ILE A 62 8.53 -2.02 22.38
CA ILE A 62 9.40 -3.18 22.59
C ILE A 62 10.73 -2.74 23.22
N LEU A 63 11.39 -1.72 22.67
CA LEU A 63 12.63 -1.17 23.24
C LEU A 63 12.43 -0.68 24.66
N SER A 64 11.32 0.01 24.96
CA SER A 64 11.01 0.49 26.30
C SER A 64 10.79 -0.66 27.30
N ARG A 65 10.08 -1.72 26.88
CA ARG A 65 9.87 -2.92 27.69
C ARG A 65 11.17 -3.68 27.92
N ASP A 66 12.00 -3.82 26.90
CA ASP A 66 13.26 -4.55 26.97
C ASP A 66 14.30 -3.78 27.81
N HIS A 67 14.31 -2.44 27.75
CA HIS A 67 15.08 -1.60 28.69
C HIS A 67 14.59 -1.75 30.13
N ALA A 68 13.27 -1.78 30.35
CA ALA A 68 12.71 -2.01 31.69
C ALA A 68 13.05 -3.43 32.21
N ALA A 69 12.96 -4.46 31.37
CA ALA A 69 13.33 -5.83 31.69
C ALA A 69 14.83 -5.97 31.98
N SER A 70 15.68 -5.29 31.22
CA SER A 70 17.14 -5.26 31.44
C SER A 70 17.50 -4.60 32.79
N ARG A 71 16.82 -3.50 33.13
CA ARG A 71 16.98 -2.83 34.43
C ARG A 71 16.51 -3.71 35.60
N LEU A 72 15.52 -4.57 35.37
CA LEU A 72 14.98 -5.52 36.35
C LEU A 72 15.63 -6.91 36.27
N GLN A 73 16.65 -7.09 35.40
CA GLN A 73 17.33 -8.36 35.12
C GLN A 73 16.38 -9.55 34.85
N LEU A 74 15.22 -9.28 34.23
CA LEU A 74 14.21 -10.29 33.93
C LEU A 74 14.66 -11.13 32.72
N LYS A 75 14.88 -12.44 32.95
CA LYS A 75 15.19 -13.45 31.93
C LYS A 75 14.07 -14.50 31.92
N ALA A 76 13.50 -14.77 30.76
CA ALA A 76 12.52 -15.84 30.59
C ALA A 76 13.07 -16.90 29.62
N ALA A 77 13.14 -18.15 30.08
CA ALA A 77 13.48 -19.30 29.26
C ALA A 77 12.22 -20.12 29.00
N VAL A 78 11.76 -20.15 27.75
CA VAL A 78 10.60 -20.94 27.32
C VAL A 78 11.11 -22.27 26.77
N ARG A 79 10.57 -23.38 27.27
CA ARG A 79 10.78 -24.72 26.73
C ARG A 79 9.45 -25.28 26.25
N LEU A 80 9.39 -25.66 24.97
CA LEU A 80 8.26 -26.40 24.42
C LEU A 80 8.53 -27.90 24.59
N SER A 81 7.56 -28.62 25.11
CA SER A 81 7.62 -30.08 25.19
C SER A 81 7.53 -30.68 23.78
N ALA A 82 8.24 -31.79 23.56
CA ALA A 82 8.35 -32.45 22.27
C ALA A 82 7.00 -32.98 21.72
N ASP A 83 6.00 -33.15 22.59
CA ASP A 83 4.63 -33.51 22.24
C ASP A 83 3.75 -32.33 21.79
N GLY A 84 4.28 -31.10 21.88
CA GLY A 84 3.57 -29.86 21.53
C GLY A 84 2.39 -29.53 22.44
N ARG A 85 2.14 -30.30 23.50
CA ARG A 85 0.96 -30.14 24.38
C ARG A 85 1.25 -29.34 25.64
N SER A 86 2.52 -29.12 25.98
CA SER A 86 2.90 -28.31 27.14
C SER A 86 4.00 -27.31 26.83
N VAL A 87 3.88 -26.12 27.41
CA VAL A 87 4.85 -25.03 27.35
C VAL A 87 5.26 -24.72 28.78
N THR A 88 6.55 -24.89 29.08
CA THR A 88 7.11 -24.57 30.39
C THR A 88 7.93 -23.30 30.26
N VAL A 89 7.58 -22.27 31.03
CA VAL A 89 8.33 -21.00 31.06
C VAL A 89 9.01 -20.86 32.41
N ASN A 90 10.34 -20.75 32.42
CA ASN A 90 11.11 -20.41 33.61
C ASN A 90 11.42 -18.91 33.58
N LEU A 91 10.94 -18.16 34.58
CA LEU A 91 11.22 -16.72 34.71
C LEU A 91 12.19 -16.50 35.87
N GLU A 92 13.32 -15.89 35.58
CA GLU A 92 14.33 -15.46 36.54
C GLU A 92 14.34 -13.92 36.56
N GLY A 93 14.33 -13.31 37.73
CA GLY A 93 14.23 -11.85 37.88
C GLY A 93 14.77 -11.35 39.21
N HIS A 94 14.88 -10.03 39.35
CA HIS A 94 15.28 -9.40 40.61
C HIS A 94 14.31 -9.80 41.76
N PRO A 95 14.79 -10.04 43.00
CA PRO A 95 14.01 -10.56 44.13
C PRO A 95 12.82 -9.72 44.60
N THR A 96 12.58 -8.55 44.00
CA THR A 96 11.43 -7.67 44.25
C THR A 96 10.28 -7.88 43.25
N PHE A 97 10.43 -8.78 42.28
CA PHE A 97 9.37 -9.15 41.35
C PHE A 97 8.43 -10.17 41.99
N HIS A 98 7.22 -9.73 42.34
CA HIS A 98 6.13 -10.62 42.77
C HIS A 98 5.37 -11.11 41.53
N SER A 99 5.31 -12.43 41.35
CA SER A 99 4.41 -13.04 40.36
C SER A 99 2.96 -12.66 40.68
N PRO A 100 2.16 -12.23 39.69
CA PRO A 100 0.72 -12.13 39.88
C PRO A 100 0.20 -13.53 40.18
N GLU A 101 -0.28 -13.77 41.41
CA GLU A 101 -0.98 -15.01 41.73
C GLU A 101 -2.31 -15.03 40.98
N SER A 102 -2.31 -15.65 39.79
CA SER A 102 -3.41 -16.38 39.15
C SER A 102 -3.39 -16.21 37.63
N LEU A 103 -3.13 -17.30 36.91
CA LEU A 103 -3.75 -17.66 35.64
C LEU A 103 -3.93 -19.18 35.61
#